data_AF-A0A9P5MK64-F1
#
_entry.id   AF-A0A9P5MK64-F1
#
_cell.length_a   1.000
_cell.length_b   1.000
_cell.length_c   1.000
_cell.angle_alpha   90.00
_cell.angle_beta   90.00
_cell.angle_gamma   90.00
#
_symmetry.space_group_name_H-M   'P 1'
#
loop_
_entity.id
_entity.type
_entity.pdbx_description
1 polymer ?
#
loop_
_entity_poly.entity_id
_entity_poly.type
_entity_poly.pdbx_seq_one_letter_code
_entity_poly.pdbx_strand_id
1 'polypeptide(L)'
;YVPGSIVRMHNFLTYDHVEFRPGPHLNMIIGPNGTGKSSIACAIALGLNWPPRRPKYSRSRNRTELIKATDGYIEIELKGKIGKKNTVRGNLSSTSKGSTYNLSGRLA
;
A
#
# COMPACT_ATOMS: atom_id res chain seq x y z
N TYR A 1 -25.36 4.24 -0.31
CA TYR A 1 -24.20 3.37 -0.62
C TYR A 1 -23.01 3.79 0.22
N VAL A 2 -22.35 2.87 0.93
CA VAL A 2 -21.18 3.17 1.76
C VAL A 2 -19.93 3.10 0.87
N PRO A 3 -19.17 4.20 0.68
CA PRO A 3 -17.93 4.18 -0.08
C PRO A 3 -16.90 3.28 0.60
N GLY A 4 -16.22 2.43 -0.19
CA GLY A 4 -15.15 1.55 0.27
C GLY A 4 -13.75 2.17 0.14
N SER A 5 -12.75 1.53 0.75
CA SER A 5 -11.40 2.07 0.90
C SER A 5 -10.53 1.77 -0.32
N ILE A 6 -10.43 2.67 -1.30
CA ILE A 6 -9.63 2.43 -2.52
C ILE A 6 -8.15 2.26 -2.15
N VAL A 7 -7.52 1.18 -2.61
CA VAL A 7 -6.09 0.89 -2.41
C VAL A 7 -5.40 0.92 -3.78
N ARG A 8 -4.45 1.84 -3.97
CA ARG A 8 -3.65 2.00 -5.20
C ARG A 8 -2.18 1.72 -4.90
N MET A 9 -1.53 0.97 -5.78
CA MET A 9 -0.13 0.58 -5.64
C MET A 9 0.61 0.78 -6.96
N HIS A 10 1.80 1.36 -6.90
CA HIS A 10 2.67 1.57 -8.04
C HIS A 10 4.10 1.16 -7.71
N ASN A 11 4.71 0.32 -8.58
CA ASN A 11 6.05 -0.24 -8.46
C ASN A 11 6.32 -1.01 -7.15
N PHE A 12 5.38 -1.83 -6.68
CA PHE A 12 5.50 -2.57 -5.42
C PHE A 12 5.55 -4.11 -5.62
N LEU A 13 6.63 -4.73 -5.13
CA LEU A 13 6.92 -6.17 -5.18
C LEU A 13 6.67 -6.82 -6.54
N THR A 14 5.50 -7.41 -6.76
CA THR A 14 5.16 -8.13 -7.99
C THR A 14 4.39 -7.26 -8.98
N TYR A 15 3.89 -6.10 -8.56
CA TYR A 15 2.99 -5.25 -9.35
C TYR A 15 3.71 -4.01 -9.85
N ASP A 16 3.65 -3.78 -11.17
CA ASP A 16 4.15 -2.55 -11.78
C ASP A 16 3.13 -1.41 -11.55
N HIS A 17 1.85 -1.69 -11.78
CA HIS A 17 0.75 -0.81 -11.40
C HIS A 17 -0.52 -1.63 -11.12
N VAL A 18 -1.18 -1.38 -9.99
CA VAL A 18 -2.45 -2.04 -9.66
C VAL A 18 -3.35 -1.15 -8.79
N GLU A 19 -4.65 -1.14 -9.11
CA GLU A 19 -5.69 -0.46 -8.32
C GLU A 19 -6.72 -1.48 -7.83
N PHE A 20 -6.98 -1.48 -6.52
CA PHE A 20 -8.03 -2.26 -5.87
C PHE A 20 -9.11 -1.32 -5.33
N ARG A 21 -10.37 -1.67 -5.59
CA ARG A 21 -11.54 -0.92 -5.10
C ARG A 21 -12.40 -1.82 -4.22
N PRO A 22 -11.96 -2.13 -2.99
CA PRO A 22 -12.72 -2.96 -2.07
C PRO A 22 -14.03 -2.26 -1.68
N GLY A 23 -15.07 -3.07 -1.48
CA GLY A 23 -16.35 -2.62 -0.94
C GLY A 23 -16.32 -2.42 0.58
N PRO A 24 -17.41 -1.91 1.18
CA PRO A 24 -17.49 -1.64 2.62
C PRO A 24 -17.61 -2.89 3.50
N HIS A 25 -17.82 -4.06 2.92
CA HIS A 25 -18.05 -5.32 3.63
C HIS A 25 -16.83 -6.24 3.50
N LEU A 26 -17.05 -7.56 3.56
CA LEU A 26 -15.98 -8.54 3.38
C LEU A 26 -15.41 -8.44 1.96
N ASN A 27 -14.10 -8.19 1.89
CA ASN A 27 -13.33 -8.27 0.66
C ASN A 27 -12.40 -9.48 0.73
N MET A 28 -12.31 -10.24 -0.35
CA MET A 28 -11.48 -11.44 -0.41
C MET A 28 -10.47 -11.34 -1.55
N ILE A 29 -9.19 -11.61 -1.25
CA ILE A 29 -8.11 -11.69 -2.24
C ILE A 29 -7.79 -13.18 -2.44
N ILE A 30 -8.12 -13.72 -3.62
CA ILE A 30 -8.00 -15.15 -3.94
C ILE A 30 -7.06 -15.33 -5.14
N GLY A 31 -6.35 -16.45 -5.20
CA GLY A 31 -5.50 -16.80 -6.33
C GLY A 31 -4.44 -17.87 -6.01
N PRO A 32 -3.81 -18.46 -7.03
CA PRO A 32 -2.76 -19.48 -6.87
C PRO A 32 -1.57 -19.03 -6.02
N ASN A 33 -0.77 -19.95 -5.49
CA ASN A 33 0.45 -19.61 -4.75
C ASN A 33 1.44 -18.85 -5.66
N GLY A 34 2.12 -17.84 -5.12
CA GLY A 34 3.07 -17.00 -5.87
C GLY A 34 2.47 -15.79 -6.61
N THR A 35 1.13 -15.62 -6.66
CA THR A 35 0.49 -14.53 -7.42
C THR A 35 0.50 -13.15 -6.75
N GLY A 36 1.22 -12.97 -5.64
CA GLY A 36 1.34 -11.67 -4.98
C GLY A 36 0.23 -11.30 -3.99
N LYS A 37 -0.66 -12.22 -3.58
CA LYS A 37 -1.71 -11.96 -2.57
C LYS A 37 -1.17 -11.39 -1.26
N SER A 38 -0.12 -12.01 -0.72
CA SER A 38 0.56 -11.53 0.49
C SER A 38 1.24 -10.18 0.26
N SER A 39 1.66 -9.88 -0.96
CA SER A 39 2.22 -8.58 -1.35
C SER A 39 1.17 -7.47 -1.24
N ILE A 40 -0.09 -7.74 -1.60
CA ILE A 40 -1.18 -6.76 -1.42
C ILE A 40 -1.42 -6.49 0.07
N ALA A 41 -1.48 -7.54 0.90
CA ALA A 41 -1.63 -7.38 2.34
C ALA A 41 -0.44 -6.62 2.96
N CYS A 42 0.79 -6.90 2.50
CA CYS A 42 2.00 -6.20 2.93
C CYS A 42 1.96 -4.72 2.54
N ALA A 43 1.50 -4.40 1.32
CA ALA A 43 1.38 -3.02 0.88
C ALA A 43 0.38 -2.22 1.72
N ILE A 44 -0.77 -2.81 2.06
CA ILE A 44 -1.74 -2.16 2.96
C ILE A 44 -1.08 -1.86 4.32
N ALA A 45 -0.36 -2.83 4.89
CA ALA A 45 0.33 -2.63 6.16
C ALA A 45 1.38 -1.50 6.07
N LEU A 46 2.22 -1.50 5.03
CA LEU A 46 3.27 -0.49 4.86
C LEU A 46 2.73 0.91 4.55
N GLY A 47 1.66 0.99 3.75
CA GLY A 47 0.97 2.25 3.47
C GLY A 47 0.35 2.87 4.72
N LEU A 48 -0.05 2.04 5.70
CA LEU A 48 -0.48 2.47 7.03
C LEU A 48 0.67 2.58 8.06
N ASN A 49 1.91 2.68 7.58
CA ASN A 49 3.14 2.82 8.37
C ASN A 49 3.43 1.68 9.36
N TRP A 50 3.03 0.45 9.04
CA TRP A 50 3.45 -0.72 9.79
C TRP A 50 4.94 -1.03 9.56
N PRO A 51 5.71 -1.44 10.60
CA PRO A 51 7.13 -1.73 10.46
C PRO A 51 7.38 -3.03 9.64
N PRO A 52 8.32 -3.01 8.67
CA PRO A 52 8.62 -4.15 7.78
C PRO A 52 9.31 -5.32 8.49
N ARG A 53 9.80 -5.12 9.73
CA ARG A 53 10.63 -6.09 10.47
C ARG A 53 9.89 -7.37 10.88
N ARG A 54 8.56 -7.48 10.64
CA ARG A 54 7.80 -8.69 11.00
C ARG A 54 7.84 -9.71 9.86
N PRO A 55 8.36 -10.93 10.10
CA PRO A 55 8.58 -11.96 9.06
C PRO A 55 7.30 -12.52 8.42
N LYS A 56 6.10 -12.12 8.87
CA LYS A 56 4.82 -12.62 8.34
C LYS A 56 4.39 -12.00 7.01
N TYR A 57 4.91 -10.83 6.64
CA TYR A 57 4.40 -10.05 5.49
C TYR A 57 5.40 -9.90 4.34
N SER A 58 6.70 -9.92 4.62
CA SER A 58 7.76 -9.93 3.61
C SER A 58 8.97 -10.73 4.08
N ARG A 59 9.62 -11.47 3.17
CA ARG A 59 10.94 -12.08 3.43
C ARG A 59 12.04 -11.03 3.58
N SER A 60 11.81 -9.85 3.00
CA SER A 60 12.69 -8.71 3.09
C SER A 60 12.62 -8.05 4.47
N ARG A 61 13.79 -7.62 4.97
CA ARG A 61 13.95 -6.87 6.21
C ARG A 61 13.90 -5.34 6.00
N ASN A 62 13.99 -4.87 4.76
CA ASN A 62 14.11 -3.45 4.41
C ASN A 62 13.02 -3.01 3.42
N ARG A 63 12.50 -1.80 3.58
CA ARG A 63 11.48 -1.25 2.66
C ARG A 63 11.99 -1.11 1.22
N THR A 64 13.29 -0.90 1.04
CA THR A 64 13.94 -0.68 -0.25
C THR A 64 13.87 -1.93 -1.16
N GLU A 65 13.96 -3.12 -0.59
CA GLU A 65 13.86 -4.40 -1.32
C GLU A 65 12.42 -4.75 -1.73
N LEU A 66 11.43 -3.94 -1.31
CA LEU A 66 10.02 -4.12 -1.65
C LEU A 66 9.62 -3.34 -2.92
N ILE A 67 10.52 -2.52 -3.45
CA ILE A 67 10.28 -1.65 -4.61
C ILE A 67 10.98 -2.29 -5.81
N LYS A 68 10.25 -2.42 -6.93
CA LYS A 68 10.81 -2.96 -8.18
C LYS A 68 11.72 -1.97 -8.92
N ALA A 69 11.44 -0.69 -8.76
CA ALA A 69 12.09 0.42 -9.47
C ALA A 69 12.78 1.39 -8.50
N THR A 70 13.32 2.48 -9.03
CA THR A 70 13.98 3.53 -8.25
C THR A 70 13.02 4.18 -7.25
N ASP A 71 11.78 4.41 -7.68
CA ASP A 71 10.72 5.02 -6.88
C ASP A 71 9.39 4.28 -7.06
N GLY A 72 8.61 4.24 -5.98
CA GLY A 72 7.27 3.67 -5.93
C GLY A 72 6.42 4.36 -4.89
N TYR A 73 5.12 4.10 -4.93
CA TYR A 73 4.22 4.61 -3.90
C TYR A 73 3.06 3.66 -3.63
N ILE A 74 2.61 3.71 -2.38
CA ILE A 74 1.39 3.05 -1.93
C ILE A 74 0.44 4.16 -1.51
N GLU A 75 -0.74 4.17 -2.11
CA GLU A 75 -1.79 5.15 -1.83
C GLU A 75 -3.02 4.40 -1.32
N ILE A 76 -3.48 4.77 -0.13
CA ILE A 76 -4.64 4.17 0.52
C ILE A 76 -5.65 5.28 0.78
N GLU A 77 -6.81 5.20 0.15
CA GLU A 77 -7.96 6.02 0.48
C GLU A 77 -8.73 5.35 1.62
N LEU A 78 -8.69 5.98 2.79
CA LEU A 78 -9.48 5.60 3.95
C LEU A 78 -10.82 6.33 3.92
N LYS A 79 -11.78 5.82 4.70
CA LYS A 79 -13.08 6.46 4.85
C LYS A 79 -12.93 7.90 5.39
N GLY A 80 -13.44 8.83 4.60
CA GLY A 80 -13.57 10.26 4.87
C GLY A 80 -14.73 10.66 5.78
N LYS A 81 -14.70 11.90 6.28
CA LYS A 81 -15.97 12.63 6.53
C LYS A 81 -16.70 12.78 5.19
N ILE A 82 -18.03 12.87 5.21
CA ILE A 82 -18.84 13.10 4.00
C ILE A 82 -18.26 14.31 3.23
N GLY A 83 -17.94 14.11 1.96
CA GLY A 83 -17.35 15.14 1.08
C GLY A 83 -15.83 15.36 1.21
N LYS A 84 -15.10 14.62 2.06
CA LYS A 84 -13.64 14.71 2.19
C LYS A 84 -12.95 13.41 1.81
N LYS A 85 -11.90 13.50 0.98
CA LYS A 85 -10.99 12.39 0.72
C LYS A 85 -9.97 12.28 1.86
N ASN A 86 -9.80 11.08 2.40
CA ASN A 86 -8.79 10.77 3.41
C ASN A 86 -7.74 9.85 2.77
N THR A 87 -6.80 10.43 2.04
CA THR A 87 -5.81 9.66 1.29
C THR A 87 -4.49 9.64 2.04
N VAL A 88 -3.95 8.46 2.31
CA VAL A 88 -2.61 8.27 2.87
C VAL A 88 -1.72 7.77 1.76
N ARG A 89 -0.69 8.53 1.38
CA ARG A 89 0.28 8.12 0.37
C ARG A 89 1.65 7.98 1.01
N GLY A 90 2.15 6.76 1.07
CA GLY A 90 3.54 6.47 1.43
C GLY A 90 4.38 6.42 0.16
N ASN A 91 5.29 7.37 -0.02
CA ASN A 91 6.30 7.30 -1.06
C ASN A 91 7.46 6.45 -0.56
N LEU A 92 7.90 5.53 -1.40
CA LEU A 92 8.97 4.60 -1.15
C LEU A 92 10.05 4.85 -2.21
N SER A 93 11.29 4.99 -1.77
CA SER A 93 12.44 5.10 -2.67
C SER A 93 13.39 3.94 -2.39
N SER A 94 14.01 3.41 -3.44
CA SER A 94 15.00 2.32 -3.34
C SER A 94 16.30 2.82 -2.69
N THR A 95 16.59 4.11 -2.84
CA THR A 95 17.85 4.75 -2.45
C THR A 95 17.85 5.24 -0.99
N SER A 96 16.66 5.49 -0.40
CA SER A 96 16.56 6.03 0.95
C SER A 96 15.78 5.08 1.88
N LYS A 97 16.29 4.93 3.12
CA LYS A 97 15.61 4.15 4.16
C LYS A 97 14.37 4.87 4.73
N GLY A 98 14.19 6.15 4.38
CA GLY A 98 13.07 6.97 4.81
C GLY A 98 11.90 6.85 3.84
N SER A 99 10.68 6.78 4.38
CA SER A 99 9.46 6.92 3.59
C SER A 99 8.79 8.24 3.96
N THR A 100 8.44 9.05 2.96
CA THR A 100 7.62 10.24 3.18
C THR A 100 6.15 9.88 3.10
N TYR A 101 5.37 10.36 4.06
CA TYR A 101 3.93 10.14 4.09
C TYR A 101 3.22 11.45 3.76
N ASN A 102 2.26 11.38 2.85
CA ASN A 102 1.38 12.48 2.50
C ASN A 102 -0.04 12.14 2.95
N LEU A 103 -0.65 13.04 3.72
CA LEU A 103 -2.05 13.00 4.14
C LEU A 103 -2.86 13.97 3.27
N SER A 104 -3.71 13.43 2.41
CA SER A 104 -4.57 14.17 1.48
C SER A 104 -3.82 15.26 0.69
N GLY A 105 -2.60 14.94 0.23
CA GLY A 105 -1.75 15.83 -0.55
C GLY A 105 -0.86 16.79 0.27
N ARG A 106 -0.94 16.76 1.60
CA ARG A 106 -0.02 17.50 2.49
C ARG A 106 1.02 16.56 3.08
N LEU A 107 2.28 16.99 3.13
CA LEU A 107 3.34 16.27 3.85
C LEU A 107 2.95 16.16 5.34
N ALA A 108 3.05 14.94 5.87
CA ALA A 108 2.77 14.61 7.26
C ALA A 108 4.02 14.68 8.14
#